data_AF-A0A2V7EX39-F1
#
_entry.id   AF-A0A2V7EX39-F1
#
_cell.length_a   1.000
_cell.length_b   1.000
_cell.length_c   1.000
_cell.angle_alpha   90.00
_cell.angle_beta   90.00
_cell.angle_gamma   90.00
#
_symmetry.space_group_name_H-M   'P 1'
#
loop_
_entity.id
_entity.type
_entity.pdbx_description
1 polymer ?
#
loop_
_entity_poly.entity_id
_entity_poly.type
_entity_poly.pdbx_seq_one_letter_code
_entity_poly.pdbx_strand_id
1 'polypeptide(L)'
;MISVAELDNIARARIEDAKVLLTAGRYDGATYLCGYAVEVALKARICRTLNWTEFPSTGNEFQAYRSFQTHELDVLLRLSGQEARTKQNYFSLWNAVAIWKVESRYNVVGTVQQPDATAMIQAAEELVAVL
;
A
#
# COMPACT_ATOMS: atom_id res chain seq x y z
N MET A 1 9.30 -13.51 9.57
CA MET A 1 7.85 -13.31 9.45
C MET A 1 7.55 -12.01 10.20
N ILE A 2 6.56 -11.23 9.74
CA ILE A 2 6.14 -9.99 10.39
C ILE A 2 4.69 -10.16 10.83
N SER A 3 4.38 -9.83 12.08
CA SER A 3 3.03 -9.95 12.64
C SER A 3 2.03 -9.04 11.90
N VAL A 4 0.75 -9.41 11.89
CA VAL A 4 -0.32 -8.56 11.33
C VAL A 4 -0.36 -7.18 12.02
N ALA A 5 -0.17 -7.14 13.34
CA ALA A 5 -0.13 -5.89 14.09
C ALA A 5 1.04 -4.99 13.64
N GLU A 6 2.19 -5.58 13.33
CA GLU A 6 3.36 -4.83 12.89
C GLU A 6 3.18 -4.32 11.46
N LEU A 7 2.55 -5.11 10.58
CA LEU A 7 2.17 -4.63 9.25
C LEU A 7 1.21 -3.43 9.34
N ASP A 8 0.21 -3.48 10.22
CA ASP A 8 -0.71 -2.36 10.43
C ASP A 8 0.04 -1.10 10.93
N ASN A 9 0.98 -1.28 11.85
CA ASN A 9 1.81 -0.19 12.38
C ASN A 9 2.70 0.40 11.29
N ILE A 10 3.31 -0.43 10.44
CA ILE A 10 4.12 0.01 9.29
C ILE A 10 3.25 0.80 8.31
N ALA A 11 2.07 0.29 7.94
CA ALA A 11 1.17 0.95 7.00
C ALA A 11 0.78 2.35 7.50
N ARG A 12 0.36 2.46 8.77
CA ARG A 12 0.04 3.76 9.41
C ARG A 12 1.26 4.69 9.45
N ALA A 13 2.43 4.19 9.82
CA ALA A 13 3.65 5.00 9.85
C ALA A 13 4.00 5.56 8.46
N ARG A 14 3.79 4.81 7.38
CA ARG A 14 4.03 5.31 6.01
C ARG A 14 3.06 6.43 5.62
N ILE A 15 1.81 6.38 6.06
CA ILE A 15 0.84 7.48 5.86
C ILE A 15 1.28 8.75 6.61
N GLU A 16 1.69 8.61 7.86
CA GLU A 16 2.16 9.76 8.65
C GLU A 16 3.44 10.37 8.04
N ASP A 17 4.40 9.54 7.62
CA ASP A 17 5.58 10.02 6.89
C ASP A 17 5.20 10.75 5.59
N ALA A 18 4.20 10.25 4.85
CA ALA A 18 3.72 10.90 3.62
C ALA A 18 3.12 12.29 3.91
N LYS A 19 2.37 12.45 5.00
CA LYS A 19 1.81 13.75 5.43
C LYS A 19 2.91 14.75 5.81
N VAL A 20 3.97 14.29 6.49
CA VAL A 20 5.15 15.12 6.80
C VAL A 20 5.83 15.57 5.50
N LEU A 21 6.03 14.67 4.54
CA LEU A 21 6.63 15.00 3.25
C LEU A 21 5.77 15.97 2.44
N LEU A 22 4.45 15.82 2.44
CA LEU A 22 3.52 16.75 1.80
C LEU A 22 3.69 18.17 2.36
N THR A 23 3.72 18.30 3.69
CA THR A 23 3.91 19.58 4.39
C THR A 23 5.26 20.22 4.05
N ALA A 24 6.29 19.41 3.84
CA ALA A 24 7.63 19.85 3.44
C ALA A 24 7.78 20.11 1.93
N GLY A 25 6.72 20.02 1.12
CA GLY A 25 6.78 20.22 -0.33
C GLY A 25 7.44 19.07 -1.12
N ARG A 26 7.55 17.88 -0.52
CA ARG A 26 8.22 16.69 -1.09
C ARG A 26 7.19 15.74 -1.71
N TYR A 27 6.49 16.20 -2.73
CA TYR A 27 5.30 15.53 -3.30
C TYR A 27 5.59 14.14 -3.90
N ASP A 28 6.66 13.98 -4.68
CA ASP A 28 6.98 12.67 -5.27
C ASP A 28 7.23 11.62 -4.18
N GLY A 29 7.95 12.01 -3.12
CA GLY A 29 8.23 11.15 -1.98
C GLY A 29 6.96 10.84 -1.16
N ALA A 30 6.11 11.84 -0.94
CA ALA A 30 4.84 11.67 -0.25
C ALA A 30 3.93 10.66 -0.97
N THR A 31 3.75 10.82 -2.28
CA THR A 31 2.99 9.89 -3.13
C THR A 31 3.61 8.49 -3.13
N TYR A 32 4.94 8.40 -3.17
CA TYR A 32 5.62 7.11 -3.18
C TYR A 32 5.41 6.30 -1.89
N LEU A 33 5.41 6.96 -0.72
CA LEU A 33 5.14 6.31 0.57
C LEU A 33 3.69 5.84 0.70
N CYS A 34 2.73 6.51 0.05
CA CYS A 34 1.33 6.09 0.05
C CYS A 34 1.14 4.72 -0.58
N GLY A 35 1.83 4.44 -1.70
CA GLY A 35 1.76 3.12 -2.33
C GLY A 35 2.30 2.01 -1.44
N TYR A 36 3.40 2.26 -0.71
CA TYR A 36 3.90 1.32 0.29
C TYR A 36 2.92 1.11 1.45
N ALA A 37 2.25 2.16 1.91
CA ALA A 37 1.23 2.03 2.96
C ALA A 37 0.13 1.05 2.54
N VAL A 38 -0.40 1.21 1.32
CA VAL A 38 -1.44 0.35 0.75
C VAL A 38 -0.91 -1.08 0.52
N GLU A 39 0.30 -1.24 -0.03
CA GLU A 39 0.93 -2.55 -0.23
C GLU A 39 0.99 -3.35 1.09
N VAL A 40 1.46 -2.71 2.15
CA VAL A 40 1.61 -3.35 3.47
C VAL A 40 0.25 -3.66 4.09
N ALA A 41 -0.73 -2.75 3.98
CA ALA A 41 -2.10 -3.00 4.45
C ALA A 41 -2.77 -4.17 3.72
N LEU A 42 -2.56 -4.31 2.40
CA LEU A 42 -3.03 -5.47 1.65
C LEU A 42 -2.38 -6.77 2.12
N LYS A 43 -1.10 -6.75 2.46
CA LYS A 43 -0.40 -7.92 3.04
C LYS A 43 -0.96 -8.30 4.41
N ALA A 44 -1.27 -7.31 5.26
CA ALA A 44 -1.99 -7.55 6.52
C ALA A 44 -3.39 -8.15 6.28
N ARG A 45 -4.13 -7.61 5.29
CA ARG A 45 -5.44 -8.13 4.89
C ARG A 45 -5.38 -9.57 4.38
N ILE A 46 -4.37 -9.91 3.58
CA ILE A 46 -4.14 -11.29 3.12
C ILE A 46 -4.00 -12.23 4.33
N CYS A 47 -3.20 -11.86 5.33
CA CYS A 47 -3.07 -12.65 6.55
C CYS A 47 -4.42 -12.87 7.24
N ARG A 48 -5.24 -11.81 7.39
CA ARG A 48 -6.59 -11.93 7.97
C ARG A 48 -7.50 -12.86 7.16
N THR A 49 -7.45 -12.77 5.84
CA THR A 49 -8.26 -13.60 4.94
C THR A 49 -7.84 -15.08 4.98
N LEU A 50 -6.54 -15.36 5.12
CA LEU A 50 -5.99 -16.72 5.15
C LEU A 50 -5.83 -17.29 6.57
N ASN A 51 -6.24 -16.53 7.60
CA ASN A 51 -6.04 -16.87 9.01
C ASN A 51 -4.56 -17.10 9.38
N TRP A 52 -3.66 -16.28 8.86
CA TRP A 52 -2.25 -16.25 9.21
C TRP A 52 -1.99 -15.20 10.29
N THR A 53 -1.14 -15.52 11.26
CA THR A 53 -0.71 -14.59 12.31
C THR A 53 0.39 -13.64 11.84
N GLU A 54 1.14 -14.05 10.80
CA GLU A 54 2.29 -13.33 10.30
C GLU A 54 2.42 -13.45 8.77
N PHE A 55 3.05 -12.46 8.14
CA PHE A 55 3.37 -12.47 6.71
C PHE A 55 4.86 -12.78 6.49
N PRO A 56 5.23 -13.57 5.45
CA PRO A 56 6.62 -13.78 5.10
C PRO A 56 7.35 -12.47 4.76
N SER A 57 8.57 -12.32 5.25
CA SER A 57 9.39 -11.11 5.09
C SER A 57 10.77 -11.38 4.51
N THR A 58 11.21 -12.64 4.47
CA THR A 58 12.50 -13.02 3.90
C THR A 58 12.33 -13.99 2.73
N GLY A 59 13.32 -14.03 1.83
CA GLY A 59 13.29 -14.91 0.66
C GLY A 59 13.15 -16.40 1.01
N ASN A 60 13.68 -16.81 2.17
CA ASN A 60 13.54 -18.19 2.67
C ASN A 60 12.10 -18.48 3.13
N GLU A 61 11.47 -17.53 3.83
CA GLU A 61 10.08 -17.68 4.26
C GLU A 61 9.12 -17.74 3.06
N PHE A 62 9.43 -17.03 1.98
CA PHE A 62 8.62 -17.08 0.75
C PHE A 62 8.77 -18.37 -0.07
N GLN A 63 9.65 -19.31 0.28
CA GLN A 63 9.85 -20.51 -0.55
C GLN A 63 8.56 -21.31 -0.78
N ALA A 64 7.72 -21.45 0.24
CA ALA A 64 6.40 -22.10 0.15
C ALA A 64 5.27 -21.14 -0.28
N TYR A 65 5.54 -19.84 -0.34
CA TYR A 65 4.55 -18.77 -0.50
C TYR A 65 4.91 -17.80 -1.63
N ARG A 66 5.55 -18.30 -2.71
CA ARG A 66 6.11 -17.47 -3.79
C ARG A 66 5.09 -16.52 -4.43
N SER A 67 3.83 -16.92 -4.55
CA SER A 67 2.73 -16.09 -5.07
C SER A 67 2.50 -14.81 -4.26
N PHE A 68 2.87 -14.80 -2.97
CA PHE A 68 2.75 -13.66 -2.08
C PHE A 68 3.98 -12.75 -2.09
N GLN A 69 5.07 -13.17 -2.74
CA GLN A 69 6.29 -12.38 -2.93
C GLN A 69 6.13 -11.41 -4.11
N THR A 70 5.14 -10.54 -4.03
CA THR A 70 4.84 -9.52 -5.04
C THR A 70 4.61 -8.16 -4.38
N HIS A 71 4.73 -7.12 -5.18
CA HIS A 71 4.45 -5.73 -4.84
C HIS A 71 3.36 -5.12 -5.74
N GLU A 72 2.82 -5.91 -6.67
CA GLU A 72 1.77 -5.47 -7.58
C GLU A 72 0.45 -5.33 -6.81
N LEU A 73 -0.05 -4.09 -6.68
CA LEU A 73 -1.22 -3.79 -5.85
C LEU A 73 -2.48 -4.53 -6.32
N ASP A 74 -2.72 -4.65 -7.63
CA ASP A 74 -3.87 -5.40 -8.15
C ASP A 74 -3.80 -6.90 -7.81
N VAL A 75 -2.60 -7.49 -7.82
CA VAL A 75 -2.40 -8.89 -7.43
C VAL A 75 -2.65 -9.05 -5.94
N LEU A 76 -2.09 -8.16 -5.11
CA LEU A 76 -2.29 -8.17 -3.67
C LEU A 76 -3.76 -7.95 -3.28
N LEU A 77 -4.47 -7.06 -3.98
CA LEU A 77 -5.90 -6.84 -3.78
C LEU A 77 -6.71 -8.11 -4.07
N ARG A 78 -6.39 -8.81 -5.15
CA ARG A 78 -7.01 -10.09 -5.46
C ARG A 78 -6.73 -11.14 -4.39
N LEU A 79 -5.46 -11.31 -4.01
CA LEU A 79 -5.04 -12.25 -2.97
C LEU A 79 -5.65 -11.93 -1.59
N SER A 80 -5.95 -10.67 -1.32
CA SER A 80 -6.59 -10.22 -0.08
C SER A 80 -8.06 -10.64 0.05
N GLY A 81 -8.69 -11.06 -1.05
CA GLY A 81 -10.12 -11.35 -1.11
C GLY A 81 -11.01 -10.10 -1.03
N GLN A 82 -10.44 -8.88 -1.12
CA GLN A 82 -11.20 -7.62 -1.07
C GLN A 82 -11.52 -7.02 -2.44
N GLU A 83 -11.04 -7.62 -3.55
CA GLU A 83 -11.18 -7.04 -4.90
C GLU A 83 -12.60 -6.58 -5.25
N ALA A 84 -13.61 -7.43 -5.05
CA ALA A 84 -15.00 -7.06 -5.34
C ALA A 84 -15.49 -5.89 -4.48
N ARG A 85 -15.26 -5.95 -3.16
CA ARG A 85 -15.67 -4.90 -2.21
C ARG A 85 -14.99 -3.57 -2.52
N THR A 86 -13.68 -3.59 -2.77
CA THR A 86 -12.89 -2.40 -3.08
C THR A 86 -13.32 -1.77 -4.41
N LYS A 87 -13.49 -2.58 -5.47
CA LYS A 87 -13.92 -2.08 -6.77
C LYS A 87 -15.38 -1.62 -6.81
N GLN A 88 -16.23 -2.08 -5.89
CA GLN A 88 -17.62 -1.61 -5.79
C GLN A 88 -17.75 -0.35 -4.94
N ASN A 89 -17.12 -0.32 -3.76
CA ASN A 89 -17.38 0.71 -2.76
C ASN A 89 -16.31 1.80 -2.71
N TYR A 90 -15.10 1.51 -3.21
CA TYR A 90 -13.92 2.37 -3.09
C TYR A 90 -13.21 2.54 -4.43
N PHE A 91 -13.95 2.47 -5.55
CA PHE A 91 -13.39 2.44 -6.90
C PHE A 91 -12.51 3.65 -7.21
N SER A 92 -12.97 4.86 -6.89
CA SER A 92 -12.23 6.10 -7.11
C SER A 92 -10.93 6.14 -6.32
N LEU A 93 -10.97 5.74 -5.05
CA LEU A 93 -9.80 5.67 -4.18
C LEU A 93 -8.80 4.64 -4.71
N TRP A 94 -9.29 3.45 -5.09
CA TRP A 94 -8.44 2.41 -5.68
C TRP A 94 -7.78 2.88 -6.95
N ASN A 95 -8.52 3.53 -7.85
CA ASN A 95 -7.98 4.03 -9.12
C ASN A 95 -6.90 5.09 -8.90
N ALA A 96 -6.99 5.91 -7.85
CA ALA A 96 -5.95 6.87 -7.51
C ALA A 96 -4.64 6.18 -7.10
N VAL A 97 -4.73 5.12 -6.27
CA VAL A 97 -3.53 4.44 -5.75
C VAL A 97 -2.94 3.39 -6.68
N ALA A 98 -3.75 2.73 -7.52
CA ALA A 98 -3.34 1.62 -8.37
C ALA A 98 -2.35 2.02 -9.48
N ILE A 99 -2.18 3.32 -9.72
CA ILE A 99 -1.17 3.86 -10.64
C ILE A 99 0.25 3.66 -10.09
N TRP A 100 0.39 3.53 -8.76
CA TRP A 100 1.67 3.33 -8.10
C TRP A 100 2.28 1.98 -8.45
N LYS A 101 3.60 1.98 -8.63
CA LYS A 101 4.43 0.78 -8.77
C LYS A 101 5.73 0.96 -7.98
N VAL A 102 6.40 -0.14 -7.63
CA VAL A 102 7.70 -0.06 -6.93
C VAL A 102 8.72 0.71 -7.77
N GLU A 103 8.65 0.58 -9.09
CA GLU A 103 9.49 1.23 -10.08
C GLU A 103 9.29 2.75 -10.13
N SER A 104 8.21 3.30 -9.56
CA SER A 104 7.98 4.75 -9.49
C SER A 104 9.11 5.50 -8.78
N ARG A 105 9.96 4.80 -8.01
CA ARG A 105 11.21 5.35 -7.43
C ARG A 105 12.23 5.87 -8.46
N TYR A 106 12.12 5.40 -9.71
CA TYR A 106 12.99 5.80 -10.82
C TYR A 106 12.39 6.89 -11.69
N ASN A 107 11.18 7.37 -11.36
CA ASN A 107 10.56 8.47 -12.05
C ASN A 107 11.40 9.75 -11.88
N VAL A 108 11.26 10.65 -12.85
CA VAL A 108 11.86 11.99 -12.77
C VAL A 108 11.28 12.73 -11.56
N VAL A 109 12.15 13.31 -10.75
CA VAL A 109 11.79 14.08 -9.55
C VAL A 109 11.09 15.39 -9.96
N GLY A 110 10.09 15.81 -9.19
CA GLY A 110 9.33 17.05 -9.41
C GLY A 110 8.19 16.90 -10.41
N THR A 111 7.71 15.68 -10.65
CA THR A 111 6.60 15.43 -11.60
C THR A 111 5.24 15.47 -10.90
N VAL A 112 5.19 15.09 -9.63
CA VAL A 112 3.95 15.11 -8.83
C VAL A 112 3.66 16.53 -8.32
N GLN A 113 2.43 17.01 -8.54
CA GLN A 113 1.97 18.28 -8.00
C GLN A 113 1.32 18.10 -6.62
N GLN A 114 1.25 19.18 -5.84
CA GLN A 114 0.65 19.17 -4.50
C GLN A 114 -0.79 18.61 -4.46
N PRO A 115 -1.71 18.95 -5.40
CA PRO A 115 -3.06 18.41 -5.39
C PRO A 115 -3.08 16.89 -5.59
N ASP A 116 -2.23 16.38 -6.48
CA ASP A 116 -2.13 14.95 -6.77
C ASP A 116 -1.59 14.18 -5.55
N ALA A 117 -0.56 14.71 -4.89
CA ALA A 117 -0.04 14.12 -3.66
C ALA A 117 -1.07 14.13 -2.53
N THR A 118 -1.85 15.20 -2.41
CA THR A 118 -2.92 15.30 -1.40
C THR A 118 -4.01 14.27 -1.66
N ALA A 119 -4.47 14.14 -2.91
CA ALA A 119 -5.46 13.15 -3.31
C ALA A 119 -4.96 11.71 -3.09
N MET A 120 -3.70 11.44 -3.41
CA MET A 120 -3.05 10.14 -3.16
C MET A 120 -3.04 9.79 -1.67
N ILE A 121 -2.65 10.75 -0.80
CA ILE A 121 -2.61 10.54 0.65
C ILE A 121 -4.01 10.24 1.20
N GLN A 122 -5.02 11.03 0.81
CA GLN A 122 -6.39 10.81 1.24
C GLN A 122 -6.90 9.43 0.83
N ALA A 123 -6.70 9.07 -0.44
CA ALA A 123 -7.10 7.76 -0.95
C ALA A 123 -6.39 6.61 -0.23
N ALA A 124 -5.08 6.73 0.00
CA ALA A 124 -4.31 5.71 0.70
C ALA A 124 -4.72 5.57 2.18
N GLU A 125 -4.95 6.69 2.87
CA GLU A 125 -5.40 6.70 4.26
C GLU A 125 -6.76 6.02 4.43
N GLU A 126 -7.73 6.37 3.58
CA GLU A 126 -9.05 5.75 3.59
C GLU A 126 -8.98 4.25 3.26
N LEU A 127 -8.18 3.86 2.26
CA LEU A 127 -8.01 2.45 1.90
C LEU A 127 -7.35 1.65 3.03
N VAL A 128 -6.29 2.18 3.65
CA VAL A 128 -5.62 1.52 4.79
C VAL A 128 -6.59 1.33 5.95
N ALA A 129 -7.55 2.23 6.15
CA ALA A 129 -8.55 2.10 7.21
C ALA A 129 -9.59 0.99 6.96
N VAL A 130 -9.86 0.62 5.71
CA VAL A 130 -10.95 -0.32 5.34
C VAL A 130 -10.48 -1.73 4.94
N LEU A 131 -9.16 -1.92 4.80
CA LEU A 131 -8.47 -3.18 4.51
C LEU A 131 -8.19 -3.98 5.80
#